data_AF-A0A750FI11-F1
#
_entry.id   AF-A0A750FI11-F1
#
_cell.length_a   1.000
_cell.length_b   1.000
_cell.length_c   1.000
_cell.angle_alpha   90.00
_cell.angle_beta   90.00
_cell.angle_gamma   90.00
#
_symmetry.space_group_name_H-M   'P 1'
#
loop_
_entity.id
_entity.type
_entity.pdbx_description
1 polymer ?
#
loop_
_entity_poly.entity_id
_entity_poly.type
_entity_poly.pdbx_seq_one_letter_code
_entity_poly.pdbx_strand_id
1 'polypeptide(L)' 'MENASILLQKIERLEDAAKRGIERSKDPVPGIPPEKAISREQCEWTLQNCAMFRHWINDFGTAGLQR' A
#
# COMPACT_ATOMS: atom_id res chain seq x y z
N MET A 1 10.65 17.56 -6.87
CA MET A 1 9.71 16.64 -7.56
C MET A 1 10.17 15.18 -7.54
N GLU A 2 11.49 14.89 -7.55
CA GLU A 2 12.03 13.51 -7.48
C GLU A 2 11.60 12.72 -6.22
N ASN A 3 11.46 13.37 -5.07
CA ASN A 3 11.01 12.69 -3.86
C ASN A 3 9.54 12.22 -3.93
N ALA A 4 8.68 12.92 -4.67
CA ALA A 4 7.27 12.53 -4.80
C ALA A 4 7.11 11.27 -5.66
N SER A 5 7.86 11.15 -6.76
CA SER A 5 7.84 9.95 -7.60
C SER A 5 8.39 8.72 -6.86
N ILE A 6 9.45 8.87 -6.07
CA ILE A 6 9.98 7.79 -5.23
C ILE A 6 8.93 7.33 -4.20
N LEU A 7 8.23 8.27 -3.55
CA LEU A 7 7.18 7.92 -2.60
C LEU A 7 6.01 7.20 -3.27
N LEU A 8 5.57 7.65 -4.45
CA LEU A 8 4.52 6.99 -5.21
C LEU A 8 4.90 5.55 -5.61
N GLN A 9 6.14 5.32 -6.05
CA GLN A 9 6.65 3.97 -6.34
C GLN A 9 6.67 3.07 -5.10
N LYS A 10 7.00 3.63 -3.93
CA LYS A 10 6.95 2.86 -2.66
C LYS A 10 5.52 2.49 -2.29
N ILE A 11 4.55 3.39 -2.51
CA ILE A 11 3.12 3.11 -2.29
C ILE A 11 2.64 2.03 -3.24
N GLU A 12 2.98 2.10 -4.54
CA GLU A 12 2.61 1.09 -5.53
C GLU A 12 3.10 -0.31 -5.12
N ARG A 13 4.35 -0.43 -4.69
CA ARG A 13 4.90 -1.72 -4.20
C ARG A 13 4.16 -2.24 -2.96
N LEU A 14 3.72 -1.34 -2.08
CA LEU A 14 2.95 -1.69 -0.88
C LEU A 14 1.54 -2.16 -1.24
N GLU A 15 0.87 -1.47 -2.19
CA GLU A 15 -0.43 -1.90 -2.71
C GLU A 15 -0.35 -3.31 -3.30
N ASP A 16 0.67 -3.59 -4.10
CA ASP A 16 0.84 -4.92 -4.69
C ASP A 16 1.15 -5.99 -3.64
N ALA A 17 1.92 -5.66 -2.61
CA ALA A 17 2.14 -6.57 -1.48
C ALA A 17 0.84 -6.88 -0.73
N ALA A 18 0.01 -5.87 -0.47
CA ALA A 18 -1.28 -6.04 0.19
C ALA A 18 -2.27 -6.87 -0.67
N LYS A 19 -2.35 -6.62 -1.98
CA LYS A 19 -3.17 -7.44 -2.90
C LYS A 19 -2.76 -8.91 -2.87
N ARG A 20 -1.45 -9.19 -2.97
CA ARG A 20 -0.91 -10.56 -2.84
C ARG A 20 -1.19 -11.18 -1.48
N GLY A 21 -1.17 -10.38 -0.41
CA GLY A 21 -1.55 -10.81 0.93
C GLY A 21 -3.01 -11.26 1.01
N ILE A 22 -3.93 -10.52 0.38
CA ILE A 22 -5.35 -10.91 0.30
C ILE A 22 -5.52 -12.22 -0.48
N GLU A 23 -4.82 -12.39 -1.60
CA GLU A 23 -4.85 -13.64 -2.37
C GLU A 23 -4.36 -14.83 -1.53
N ARG A 24 -3.22 -14.67 -0.84
CA ARG A 24 -2.66 -15.70 0.06
C ARG A 24 -3.51 -15.96 1.29
N SER A 25 -4.35 -15.01 1.73
CA SER A 25 -5.28 -15.25 2.83
C SER A 25 -6.39 -16.25 2.48
N LYS A 26 -6.65 -16.47 1.18
CA LYS A 26 -7.61 -17.48 0.70
C LYS A 26 -7.04 -18.89 0.78
N ASP A 27 -5.74 -19.03 0.52
CA ASP A 27 -4.99 -20.29 0.55
C ASP A 27 -3.82 -20.19 1.54
N PRO A 28 -4.04 -20.52 2.82
CA PRO A 28 -3.03 -20.39 3.86
C PRO A 28 -1.75 -21.13 3.47
N VAL A 29 -0.61 -20.42 3.54
CA VAL A 29 0.68 -21.02 3.21
C VAL A 29 1.00 -22.12 4.23
N PRO A 30 1.20 -23.38 3.79
CA PRO A 30 1.54 -24.46 4.70
C PRO A 30 2.80 -24.14 5.50
N GLY A 31 2.74 -24.32 6.82
CA GLY A 31 3.88 -24.08 7.72
C GLY A 31 4.06 -22.63 8.20
N ILE A 32 3.20 -21.68 7.80
CA ILE A 32 3.15 -20.35 8.40
C ILE A 32 2.05 -20.32 9.46
N PRO A 33 2.38 -20.10 10.74
CA PRO A 33 1.39 -19.93 11.79
C PRO A 33 0.49 -18.71 11.53
N PRO A 34 -0.82 -18.77 11.84
CA PRO A 34 -1.76 -17.66 11.63
C PRO A 34 -1.31 -16.33 12.24
N GLU A 35 -0.67 -16.36 13.41
CA GLU A 35 -0.16 -15.18 14.10
C GLU A 35 1.03 -14.50 13.40
N LYS A 36 1.69 -15.21 12.48
CA LYS A 36 2.78 -14.68 11.63
C LYS A 36 2.30 -14.29 10.23
N ALA A 37 1.06 -14.63 9.88
CA ALA A 37 0.45 -14.23 8.62
C ALA A 37 -0.18 -12.83 8.80
N ILE A 38 0.06 -11.94 7.84
CA ILE A 38 -0.71 -10.69 7.76
C ILE A 38 -2.16 -11.07 7.49
N SER A 39 -3.07 -10.56 8.33
CA SER A 39 -4.49 -10.85 8.17
C SER A 39 -5.05 -10.19 6.91
N ARG A 40 -6.13 -10.76 6.38
CA ARG A 40 -6.85 -10.13 5.27
C ARG A 40 -7.28 -8.71 5.60
N GLU A 41 -7.79 -8.50 6.81
CA GLU A 41 -8.21 -7.18 7.31
C GLU A 41 -7.04 -6.18 7.30
N GLN A 42 -5.85 -6.59 7.75
CA GLN A 42 -4.66 -5.73 7.71
C GLN A 42 -4.27 -5.36 6.27
N CYS A 43 -4.41 -6.28 5.31
CA CYS A 43 -4.17 -5.98 3.90
C CYS A 43 -5.20 -4.98 3.35
N GLU A 44 -6.48 -5.15 3.69
CA GLU A 44 -7.56 -4.25 3.27
C GLU A 44 -7.36 -2.83 3.83
N TRP A 45 -7.01 -2.72 5.12
CA TRP A 45 -6.62 -1.44 5.74
C TRP A 45 -5.40 -0.81 5.06
N THR A 46 -4.41 -1.63 4.69
CA THR A 46 -3.22 -1.14 3.98
C THR A 46 -3.59 -0.53 2.63
N LEU A 47 -4.52 -1.13 1.89
CA LEU A 47 -4.98 -0.59 0.61
C LEU A 47 -5.70 0.75 0.78
N GLN A 48 -6.56 0.89 1.80
CA GLN A 48 -7.22 2.16 2.12
C GLN A 48 -6.20 3.26 2.45
N ASN A 49 -5.19 2.92 3.27
CA ASN A 49 -4.11 3.84 3.61
C ASN A 49 -3.28 4.25 2.38
N CYS A 50 -2.98 3.30 1.48
CA CYS A 50 -2.26 3.59 0.24
C CYS A 50 -3.01 4.59 -0.64
N ALA A 51 -4.34 4.43 -0.80
CA ALA A 51 -5.18 5.35 -1.56
C ALA A 51 -5.14 6.77 -0.96
N MET A 52 -5.25 6.88 0.38
CA MET A 52 -5.15 8.16 1.09
C MET A 52 -3.78 8.83 0.86
N PHE A 53 -2.68 8.10 1.03
CA PHE A 53 -1.33 8.67 0.85
C PHE A 53 -1.05 9.05 -0.60
N ARG A 54 -1.53 8.28 -1.57
CA ARG A 54 -1.39 8.60 -2.99
C ARG A 54 -2.07 9.93 -3.32
N HIS A 55 -3.29 10.15 -2.82
CA HIS A 55 -3.99 11.42 -2.99
C HIS A 55 -3.19 12.58 -2.36
N TRP A 56 -2.76 12.41 -1.12
CA TRP A 56 -1.98 13.43 -0.40
C TRP A 56 -0.67 13.83 -1.09
N ILE A 57 0.08 12.85 -1.61
CA ILE A 57 1.33 13.12 -2.35
C ILE A 57 1.08 13.85 -3.67
N ASN A 58 0.02 13.47 -4.39
CA ASN A 58 -0.35 14.11 -5.64
C ASN A 58 -0.82 15.55 -5.41
N ASP A 59 -1.59 15.80 -4.35
CA ASP A 59 -2.07 17.13 -3.98
C ASP A 59 -0.90 18.06 -3.62
N PHE A 60 0.11 17.56 -2.90
CA PHE A 60 1.35 18.33 -2.67
C PHE A 60 2.12 18.66 -3.94
N GLY A 61 2.09 17.78 -4.95
CA GLY A 61 2.67 18.04 -6.26
C GLY A 61 2.00 19.23 -6.97
N THR A 62 0.69 19.40 -6.77
CA THR A 62 -0.08 20.50 -7.39
C THR A 62 0.01 21.83 -6.63
N ALA A 63 0.19 21.81 -5.30
CA ALA A 63 0.38 23.03 -4.50
C ALA A 63 1.68 23.78 -4.84
N GLY A 64 2.68 23.10 -5.42
CA GLY A 64 3.93 23.72 -5.90
C GLY A 64 3.82 24.44 -7.25
N LEU A 65 2.70 24.31 -7.97
CA LEU A 65 2.46 24.98 -9.26
C LEU A 65 1.65 26.28 -9.14
N GLN A 66 1.25 26.67 -7.93
CA GLN A 66 0.48 27.88 -7.65
C GLN A 66 1.25 28.94 -6.85
N ARG A 67 2.58 28.80 -6.70
CA ARG A 67 3.44 29.79 -6.03
C ARG A 67 4.51 30.32 -6.97
#